data_AF-A0A974ZZR4-F1
#
_entry.id   AF-A0A974ZZR4-F1
#
_cell.length_a   1.000
_cell.length_b   1.000
_cell.length_c   1.000
_cell.angle_alpha   90.00
_cell.angle_beta   90.00
_cell.angle_gamma   90.00
#
_symmetry.space_group_name_H-M   'P 1'
#
loop_
_entity.id
_entity.type
_entity.pdbx_description
1 polymer ?
#
loop_
_entity_poly.entity_id
_entity_poly.type
_entity_poly.pdbx_seq_one_letter_code
_entity_poly.pdbx_strand_id
1 'polypeptide(L)'
;MRKYLFALIAICSCINFTSCVLDEINQTVIYNGRTEIIEITYDETLQDSSVVFGKVISAVDNSTPEFNARIWTEKDVFETDSDLNGLFELKLPSGKYDIKCKNRYANSDFTEEIIDIELKPNEKLEVNFYLGVKAE
;
A
#
# COMPACT_ATOMS: atom_id res chain seq x y z
N MET A 1 -71.60 -21.75 23.16
CA MET A 1 -71.88 -20.30 22.98
C MET A 1 -70.58 -19.52 23.19
N ARG A 2 -70.23 -18.66 22.23
CA ARG A 2 -69.19 -17.61 22.35
C ARG A 2 -69.47 -16.69 23.55
N LYS A 3 -68.42 -16.14 24.19
CA LYS A 3 -68.09 -14.69 24.20
C LYS A 3 -66.96 -14.37 25.20
N TYR A 4 -65.84 -13.87 24.65
CA TYR A 4 -65.02 -12.69 25.01
C TYR A 4 -65.01 -12.22 26.48
N LEU A 5 -63.86 -12.13 27.18
CA LEU A 5 -62.75 -11.15 27.06
C LEU A 5 -62.82 -10.19 28.26
N PHE A 6 -61.82 -10.21 29.16
CA PHE A 6 -61.29 -9.01 29.80
C PHE A 6 -59.83 -9.25 30.16
N ALA A 7 -58.95 -8.50 29.50
CA ALA A 7 -57.54 -8.34 29.83
C ALA A 7 -57.40 -7.36 31.01
N LEU A 8 -56.32 -7.48 31.81
CA LEU A 8 -55.55 -6.34 32.32
C LEU A 8 -54.24 -6.80 33.02
N ILE A 9 -53.10 -6.41 32.41
CA ILE A 9 -51.90 -5.77 33.02
C ILE A 9 -51.12 -6.60 34.07
N ALA A 10 -50.02 -7.25 33.72
CA ALA A 10 -48.64 -6.73 33.57
C ALA A 10 -47.96 -6.34 34.90
N ILE A 11 -46.75 -6.89 35.14
CA ILE A 11 -45.50 -6.15 35.40
C ILE A 11 -44.44 -7.10 36.03
N CYS A 12 -43.35 -7.24 35.28
CA CYS A 12 -41.96 -7.17 35.73
C CYS A 12 -41.42 -8.22 36.72
N SER A 13 -40.49 -9.03 36.22
CA SER A 13 -39.07 -8.76 36.48
C SER A 13 -38.22 -9.59 35.52
N CYS A 14 -37.67 -8.90 34.52
CA CYS A 14 -36.68 -9.46 33.62
C CYS A 14 -35.43 -9.84 34.42
N ILE A 15 -35.02 -11.08 34.23
CA ILE A 15 -33.80 -11.66 34.78
C ILE A 15 -32.61 -10.89 34.20
N ASN A 16 -31.97 -10.07 35.05
CA ASN A 16 -30.69 -9.45 34.77
C ASN A 16 -29.60 -10.52 34.79
N PHE A 17 -29.22 -11.02 33.62
CA PHE A 17 -27.91 -11.61 33.41
C PHE A 17 -27.56 -11.44 31.94
N THR A 18 -26.69 -10.49 31.64
CA THR A 18 -25.42 -10.71 30.95
C THR A 18 -24.74 -9.35 30.94
N SER A 19 -23.67 -9.21 31.72
CA SER A 19 -22.70 -8.14 31.55
C SER A 19 -22.20 -8.20 30.12
N CYS A 20 -22.75 -7.35 29.25
CA CYS A 20 -22.13 -7.06 27.97
C CYS A 20 -20.86 -6.28 28.31
N VAL A 21 -19.76 -7.00 28.46
CA VAL A 21 -18.41 -6.45 28.36
C VAL A 21 -18.38 -5.78 27.00
N LEU A 22 -18.33 -4.45 26.99
CA LEU A 22 -17.95 -3.70 25.81
C LEU A 22 -16.46 -4.01 25.59
N ASP A 23 -16.17 -5.09 24.86
CA ASP A 23 -14.90 -5.23 24.18
C ASP A 23 -14.86 -4.11 23.14
N GLU A 24 -14.03 -3.09 23.39
CA GLU A 24 -13.63 -2.14 22.36
C GLU A 24 -12.99 -2.94 21.22
N ILE A 25 -13.72 -3.08 20.10
CA ILE A 25 -13.17 -3.66 18.89
C ILE A 25 -12.18 -2.64 18.33
N ASN A 26 -10.92 -2.73 18.74
CA ASN A 26 -9.80 -2.12 18.02
C ASN A 26 -9.66 -2.86 16.68
N GLN A 27 -10.50 -2.50 15.70
CA GLN A 27 -10.50 -3.12 14.39
C GLN A 27 -9.33 -2.55 13.58
N THR A 28 -8.21 -3.27 13.59
CA THR A 28 -7.14 -3.00 12.64
C THR A 28 -7.63 -3.26 11.21
N VAL A 29 -7.53 -2.25 10.34
CA VAL A 29 -7.77 -2.37 8.89
C VAL A 29 -6.42 -2.39 8.17
N ILE A 30 -6.21 -3.38 7.32
CA ILE A 30 -5.01 -3.50 6.50
C ILE A 30 -5.37 -3.16 5.05
N TYR A 31 -4.68 -2.15 4.50
CA TYR A 31 -4.68 -1.86 3.08
C TYR A 31 -3.40 -2.41 2.47
N ASN A 32 -3.52 -3.45 1.64
CA ASN A 32 -2.37 -4.03 0.95
C ASN A 32 -1.87 -3.07 -0.13
N GLY A 33 -0.56 -2.99 -0.28
CA GLY A 33 0.04 -2.29 -1.41
C GLY A 33 0.01 -3.14 -2.69
N ARG A 34 0.49 -2.52 -3.77
CA ARG A 34 0.70 -3.18 -5.06
C ARG A 34 1.72 -2.40 -5.89
N THR A 35 2.24 -3.03 -6.93
CA THR A 35 3.07 -2.38 -7.94
C THR A 35 2.40 -2.45 -9.31
N GLU A 36 2.53 -1.39 -10.11
CA GLU A 36 1.94 -1.29 -11.45
C GLU A 36 2.99 -0.78 -12.44
N ILE A 37 3.43 -1.66 -13.34
CA ILE A 37 4.30 -1.27 -14.46
C ILE A 37 3.43 -0.60 -15.53
N ILE A 38 3.75 0.64 -15.87
CA ILE A 38 3.00 1.44 -16.82
C ILE A 38 3.49 1.15 -18.24
N GLU A 39 4.78 1.38 -18.49
CA GLU A 39 5.38 1.12 -19.79
C GLU A 39 6.91 1.00 -19.71
N ILE A 40 7.48 0.46 -20.79
CA ILE A 40 8.93 0.50 -21.04
C ILE A 40 9.13 1.26 -22.35
N THR A 41 9.93 2.33 -22.30
CA THR A 41 10.24 3.19 -23.44
C THR A 41 11.75 3.16 -23.72
N TYR A 42 12.15 3.65 -24.90
CA TYR A 42 13.55 3.66 -25.34
C TYR A 42 14.04 5.10 -25.50
N ASP A 43 15.21 5.40 -24.95
CA ASP A 43 15.82 6.74 -24.93
C ASP A 43 17.33 6.68 -25.20
N GLU A 44 17.74 7.02 -26.42
CA GLU A 44 19.14 7.00 -26.86
C GLU A 44 20.07 7.95 -26.07
N THR A 45 19.51 8.90 -25.31
CA THR A 45 20.32 9.82 -24.51
C THR A 45 20.92 9.18 -23.26
N LEU A 46 20.47 7.96 -22.91
CA LEU A 46 20.89 7.25 -21.70
C LEU A 46 22.29 6.61 -21.78
N GLN A 47 22.91 6.57 -22.97
CA GLN A 47 24.29 6.09 -23.18
C GLN A 47 24.50 4.70 -22.55
N ASP A 48 23.68 3.75 -22.95
CA ASP A 48 23.66 2.35 -22.53
C ASP A 48 23.31 2.09 -21.05
N SER A 49 22.89 3.13 -20.33
CA SER A 49 22.25 2.99 -19.01
C SER A 49 20.75 2.68 -19.17
N SER A 50 20.12 2.30 -18.06
CA SER A 50 18.67 2.17 -17.94
C SER A 50 18.16 3.08 -16.81
N VAL A 51 16.88 3.45 -16.87
CA VAL A 51 16.24 4.28 -15.84
C VAL A 51 14.95 3.65 -15.38
N VAL A 52 14.71 3.64 -14.08
CA VAL A 52 13.41 3.31 -13.48
C VAL A 52 12.87 4.57 -12.84
N PHE A 53 11.65 4.96 -13.20
CA PHE A 53 11.04 6.19 -12.70
C PHE A 53 9.54 6.00 -12.50
N GLY A 54 8.93 6.93 -11.78
CA GLY A 54 7.48 6.96 -11.62
C GLY A 54 7.07 7.51 -10.27
N LYS A 55 6.00 6.98 -9.68
CA LYS A 55 5.41 7.51 -8.45
C LYS A 55 5.31 6.48 -7.34
N VAL A 56 5.42 6.96 -6.10
CA VAL A 56 5.05 6.25 -4.88
C VAL A 56 3.83 6.95 -4.28
N ILE A 57 2.76 6.19 -4.06
CA ILE A 57 1.42 6.70 -3.73
C ILE A 57 0.84 5.83 -2.60
N SER A 58 -0.04 6.39 -1.78
CA SER A 58 -0.76 5.62 -0.77
C SER A 58 -1.71 4.60 -1.43
N ALA A 59 -1.76 3.38 -0.91
CA ALA A 59 -2.73 2.37 -1.34
C ALA A 59 -4.17 2.66 -0.85
N VAL A 60 -4.33 3.53 0.15
CA VAL A 60 -5.65 3.95 0.68
C VAL A 60 -6.26 5.02 -0.21
N ASP A 61 -5.44 6.01 -0.55
CA ASP A 61 -5.81 7.15 -1.37
C ASP A 61 -4.77 7.33 -2.49
N ASN A 62 -5.14 6.88 -3.69
CA ASN A 62 -4.31 6.95 -4.88
C ASN A 62 -4.02 8.40 -5.35
N SER A 63 -4.45 9.43 -4.62
CA SER A 63 -4.08 10.83 -4.86
C SER A 63 -3.04 11.36 -3.87
N THR A 64 -2.76 10.64 -2.78
CA THR A 64 -1.80 11.05 -1.76
C THR A 64 -0.40 10.52 -2.11
N PRO A 65 0.57 11.40 -2.41
CA PRO A 65 1.94 10.98 -2.67
C PRO A 65 2.65 10.52 -1.38
N GLU A 66 3.47 9.48 -1.50
CA GLU A 66 4.34 9.00 -0.43
C GLU A 66 5.74 9.59 -0.64
N PHE A 67 6.06 10.62 0.14
CA PHE A 67 7.35 11.31 0.09
C PHE A 67 8.42 10.60 0.92
N ASN A 68 9.68 10.71 0.52
CA ASN A 68 10.83 10.02 1.14
C ASN A 68 10.64 8.49 1.25
N ALA A 69 9.85 7.88 0.36
CA ALA A 69 9.87 6.45 0.21
C ALA A 69 11.20 6.07 -0.43
N ARG A 70 11.85 5.05 0.12
CA ARG A 70 13.10 4.52 -0.41
C ARG A 70 12.77 3.55 -1.55
N ILE A 71 13.42 3.72 -2.69
CA ILE A 71 13.42 2.77 -3.80
C ILE A 71 14.85 2.24 -3.95
N TRP A 72 15.03 0.93 -3.99
CA TRP A 72 16.36 0.33 -4.07
C TRP A 72 16.39 -1.01 -4.81
N THR A 73 17.56 -1.41 -5.30
CA THR A 73 17.78 -2.73 -5.90
C THR A 73 18.35 -3.73 -4.89
N GLU A 74 18.28 -5.03 -5.18
CA GLU A 74 18.90 -6.06 -4.33
C GLU A 74 20.34 -5.72 -3.91
N LYS A 75 20.64 -5.97 -2.63
CA LYS A 75 21.92 -5.65 -1.96
C LYS A 75 22.21 -4.16 -1.81
N ASP A 76 21.21 -3.30 -1.95
CA ASP A 76 21.27 -1.85 -1.70
C ASP A 76 22.39 -1.16 -2.50
N VAL A 77 22.73 -1.69 -3.68
CA VAL A 77 23.82 -1.13 -4.52
C VAL A 77 23.41 0.19 -5.15
N PHE A 78 22.13 0.30 -5.51
CA PHE A 78 21.54 1.50 -6.09
C PHE A 78 20.27 1.84 -5.31
N GLU A 79 20.13 3.11 -4.95
CA GLU A 79 18.98 3.61 -4.22
C GLU A 79 18.64 5.05 -4.60
N THR A 80 17.38 5.42 -4.38
CA THR A 80 16.87 6.78 -4.49
C THR A 80 15.71 6.95 -3.49
N ASP A 81 15.32 8.18 -3.23
CA ASP A 81 14.13 8.49 -2.44
C ASP A 81 13.11 9.25 -3.30
N SER A 82 11.82 9.04 -3.04
CA SER A 82 10.77 9.83 -3.67
C SER A 82 10.73 11.27 -3.14
N ASP A 83 10.40 12.21 -4.02
CA ASP A 83 10.27 13.63 -3.69
C ASP A 83 8.93 13.96 -2.98
N LEU A 84 8.66 15.26 -2.77
CA LEU A 84 7.42 15.73 -2.13
C LEU A 84 6.14 15.39 -2.91
N ASN A 85 6.25 15.07 -4.19
CA ASN A 85 5.15 14.65 -5.06
C ASN A 85 5.12 13.12 -5.23
N GLY A 86 5.94 12.39 -4.46
CA GLY A 86 6.08 10.94 -4.57
C GLY A 86 6.82 10.51 -5.84
N LEU A 87 7.42 11.44 -6.59
CA LEU A 87 8.15 11.12 -7.82
C LEU A 87 9.55 10.61 -7.48
N PHE A 88 10.03 9.63 -8.24
CA PHE A 88 11.41 9.16 -8.10
C PHE A 88 12.02 8.86 -9.47
N GLU A 89 13.35 8.86 -9.51
CA GLU A 89 14.15 8.40 -10.63
C GLU A 89 15.36 7.64 -10.10
N LEU A 90 15.60 6.44 -10.63
CA LEU A 90 16.69 5.55 -10.29
C LEU A 90 17.43 5.14 -11.56
N LYS A 91 18.66 5.63 -11.72
CA LYS A 91 19.53 5.28 -12.84
C LYS A 91 20.33 4.02 -12.52
N LEU A 92 20.30 3.05 -13.42
CA LEU A 92 20.93 1.74 -13.26
C LEU A 92 21.75 1.38 -14.52
N PRO A 93 22.79 0.56 -14.41
CA PRO A 93 23.29 -0.19 -15.56
C PRO A 93 22.19 -1.08 -16.17
N SER A 94 22.33 -1.49 -17.42
CA SER A 94 21.48 -2.54 -17.97
C SER A 94 21.72 -3.86 -17.25
N GLY A 95 20.66 -4.61 -16.94
CA GLY A 95 20.77 -5.87 -16.21
C GLY A 95 19.45 -6.37 -15.63
N LYS A 96 19.54 -7.42 -14.83
CA LYS A 96 18.42 -8.00 -14.08
C LYS A 96 18.42 -7.47 -12.65
N TYR A 97 17.25 -7.08 -12.16
CA TYR A 97 17.07 -6.49 -10.85
C TYR A 97 15.81 -7.01 -10.17
N ASP A 98 15.85 -7.09 -8.84
CA ASP A 98 14.65 -6.92 -8.04
C ASP A 98 14.67 -5.50 -7.48
N ILE A 99 13.54 -4.80 -7.61
CA ILE A 99 13.37 -3.40 -7.21
C ILE A 99 12.36 -3.36 -6.08
N LYS A 100 12.75 -2.78 -4.96
CA LYS A 100 11.95 -2.71 -3.74
C LYS A 100 11.61 -1.27 -3.41
N CYS A 101 10.44 -1.06 -2.80
CA CYS A 101 9.94 0.23 -2.38
C CYS A 101 9.32 0.13 -0.98
N LYS A 102 9.68 1.07 -0.10
CA LYS A 102 9.16 1.15 1.26
C LYS A 102 9.19 2.58 1.78
N ASN A 103 8.19 2.98 2.57
CA ASN A 103 8.24 4.25 3.28
C ASN A 103 9.35 4.22 4.35
N ARG A 104 10.29 5.18 4.27
CA ARG A 104 11.50 5.21 5.12
C ARG A 104 11.23 5.48 6.59
N TYR A 105 10.15 6.20 6.90
CA TYR A 105 9.86 6.71 8.24
C TYR A 105 8.62 6.06 8.87
N ALA A 106 7.78 5.40 8.07
CA ALA A 106 6.69 4.61 8.60
C ALA A 106 7.23 3.33 9.24
N ASN A 107 6.75 3.02 10.45
CA ASN A 107 6.88 1.69 11.07
C ASN A 107 5.91 0.70 10.39
N SER A 108 5.96 0.67 9.06
CA SER A 108 5.15 -0.18 8.21
C SER A 108 5.94 -1.43 7.85
N ASP A 109 5.27 -2.59 7.90
CA ASP A 109 5.84 -3.85 7.42
C ASP A 109 5.66 -4.02 5.89
N PHE A 110 4.97 -3.10 5.22
CA PHE A 110 4.73 -3.16 3.78
C PHE A 110 5.99 -2.79 3.01
N THR A 111 6.41 -3.71 2.13
CA THR A 111 7.46 -3.51 1.13
C THR A 111 6.90 -3.99 -0.19
N GLU A 112 6.85 -3.09 -1.17
CA GLU A 112 6.42 -3.42 -2.52
C GLU A 112 7.63 -3.80 -3.37
N GLU A 113 7.47 -4.74 -4.29
CA GLU A 113 8.59 -5.23 -5.08
C GLU A 113 8.21 -5.59 -6.53
N ILE A 114 9.18 -5.41 -7.41
CA ILE A 114 9.22 -5.98 -8.76
C ILE A 114 10.35 -7.02 -8.73
N ILE A 115 10.06 -8.24 -9.18
CA ILE A 115 11.01 -9.36 -9.14
C ILE A 115 11.45 -9.70 -10.57
N ASP A 116 12.75 -9.97 -10.74
CA ASP A 116 13.42 -10.42 -11.96
C ASP A 116 13.10 -9.56 -13.19
N ILE A 117 13.10 -8.22 -13.03
CA ILE A 117 12.96 -7.31 -14.16
C ILE A 117 14.28 -7.16 -14.90
N GLU A 118 14.26 -7.42 -16.20
CA GLU A 118 15.41 -7.21 -17.09
C GLU A 118 15.27 -5.85 -17.78
N LEU A 119 16.24 -4.96 -17.55
CA LEU A 119 16.35 -3.66 -18.19
C LEU A 119 17.49 -3.69 -19.21
N LYS A 120 17.16 -3.40 -20.48
CA LYS A 120 18.15 -3.33 -21.56
C LYS A 120 18.79 -1.95 -21.66
N PRO A 121 19.94 -1.85 -22.35
CA PRO A 121 20.56 -0.55 -22.63
C PRO A 121 19.56 0.41 -23.23
N ASN A 122 19.54 1.64 -22.72
CA ASN A 122 18.69 2.74 -23.17
C ASN A 122 17.18 2.56 -22.91
N GLU A 123 16.78 1.63 -22.05
CA GLU A 123 15.38 1.49 -21.63
C GLU A 123 15.04 2.37 -20.41
N LYS A 124 13.81 2.90 -20.43
CA LYS A 124 13.16 3.56 -19.29
C LYS A 124 11.93 2.77 -18.88
N LEU A 125 11.89 2.32 -17.63
CA LEU A 125 10.74 1.67 -17.01
C LEU A 125 9.95 2.70 -16.20
N GLU A 126 8.69 2.94 -16.58
CA GLU A 126 7.74 3.70 -15.77
C GLU A 126 6.94 2.76 -14.86
N VAL A 127 6.92 3.03 -13.56
CA VAL A 127 6.24 2.21 -12.56
C VAL A 127 5.62 3.03 -11.43
N ASN A 128 4.44 2.62 -10.99
CA ASN A 128 3.81 3.13 -9.78
C ASN A 128 3.88 2.10 -8.64
N PHE A 129 4.36 2.54 -7.48
CA PHE A 129 4.29 1.80 -6.24
C PHE A 129 3.14 2.35 -5.40
N TYR A 130 2.22 1.48 -4.98
CA TYR A 130 1.14 1.82 -4.05
C TYR A 130 1.49 1.21 -2.70
N LEU A 131 1.91 2.02 -1.72
CA LEU A 131 2.34 1.52 -0.43
C LEU A 131 1.16 1.19 0.48
N GLY A 132 1.15 -0.04 0.99
CA GLY A 132 0.17 -0.49 1.97
C GLY A 132 0.34 0.19 3.32
N VAL A 133 -0.76 0.26 4.09
CA VAL A 133 -0.77 0.79 5.45
C VAL A 133 -1.64 -0.08 6.35
N LYS A 134 -1.28 -0.10 7.63
CA LYS A 134 -2.08 -0.65 8.72
C LYS A 134 -2.73 0.54 9.43
N ALA A 135 -4.05 0.64 9.36
CA ALA A 135 -4.83 1.62 10.11
C ALA A 135 -5.35 0.95 11.39
N GLU A 136 -5.15 1.61 12.53
CA GLU A 136 -5.61 1.18 13.86
C GLU A 136 -6.66 2.15 14.38
#